data_AF-D6PL43-F1
#
_entry.id   AF-D6PL43-F1
#
_cell.length_a   1.000
_cell.length_b   1.000
_cell.length_c   1.000
_cell.angle_alpha   90.00
_cell.angle_beta   90.00
_cell.angle_gamma   90.00
#
_symmetry.space_group_name_H-M   'P 1'
#
loop_
_entity.id
_entity.type
_entity.pdbx_description
1 polymer ?
#
loop_
_entity_poly.entity_id
_entity_poly.type
_entity_poly.pdbx_seq_one_letter_code
_entity_poly.pdbx_strand_id
1 'polypeptide(L)'
;MKDEKLKDIELEKDVIYGLLKHPEVFLENQQLVKEDAFTHPTHKIIFQVFKNNILNAEPVDVVTLSRKCKKEGLEDKDGVPVFEYLENSLYAAISEDGLLELIRDLHWLSYLRFQWRKCYEAAAVAMKSKNTSNKSSVISQIDEITSMSYLLEDNEFTPKRIYDGIKERIEERGNNPEEIIGYKSPFEIYNRRYGGFRTGTATVFVGRGGIGKSSIIHQICHHICENEKVPVLILDTEMQYELVSDRIYSSQSGIPIHAIESGKWRKIKTLFLKSGKA
;
A
#
# COMPACT_ATOMS: atom_id res chain seq x y z
N MET A 1 1.01 9.94 -26.94
CA MET A 1 2.08 10.61 -26.15
C MET A 1 3.28 9.69 -26.21
N LYS A 2 4.40 10.14 -26.79
CA LYS A 2 5.57 9.26 -27.00
C LYS A 2 6.27 9.03 -25.67
N ASP A 3 6.65 7.78 -25.43
CA ASP A 3 7.43 7.24 -24.32
C ASP A 3 8.72 8.06 -24.00
N GLU A 4 9.18 8.90 -24.93
CA GLU A 4 10.31 9.83 -24.80
C GLU A 4 10.28 10.75 -23.58
N LYS A 5 9.11 11.26 -23.16
CA LYS A 5 9.04 12.18 -22.00
C LYS A 5 9.31 11.50 -20.66
N LEU A 6 9.29 10.17 -20.61
CA LEU A 6 9.51 9.39 -19.41
C LEU A 6 10.90 8.74 -19.40
N LYS A 7 11.81 9.19 -20.27
CA LYS A 7 13.20 8.75 -20.36
C LYS A 7 14.10 9.91 -20.03
N ASP A 8 15.13 9.62 -19.24
CA ASP A 8 16.17 10.58 -18.91
C ASP A 8 17.52 9.87 -18.92
N ILE A 9 18.22 9.99 -20.04
CA ILE A 9 19.51 9.32 -20.27
C ILE A 9 20.61 9.98 -19.43
N GLU A 10 20.48 11.28 -19.14
CA GLU A 10 21.45 12.00 -18.30
C GLU A 10 21.32 11.55 -16.86
N LEU A 11 20.09 11.45 -16.34
CA LEU A 11 19.83 10.90 -15.01
C LEU A 11 20.32 9.46 -14.87
N GLU A 12 20.05 8.59 -15.85
CA GLU A 12 20.55 7.22 -15.84
C GLU A 12 22.09 7.15 -15.76
N LYS A 13 22.77 8.03 -16.51
CA LYS A 13 24.24 8.16 -16.48
C LYS A 13 24.71 8.61 -15.10
N ASP A 14 24.09 9.64 -14.54
CA ASP A 14 24.50 10.21 -13.25
C ASP A 14 24.27 9.21 -12.09
N VAL A 15 23.18 8.43 -12.14
CA VAL A 15 22.96 7.31 -11.21
C VAL A 15 24.07 6.26 -11.33
N ILE A 16 24.43 5.83 -12.54
CA ILE A 16 25.53 4.87 -12.73
C ILE A 16 26.84 5.44 -12.16
N TYR A 17 27.15 6.69 -12.45
CA TYR A 17 28.38 7.31 -11.97
C TYR A 17 28.41 7.45 -10.45
N GLY A 18 27.31 7.84 -9.83
CA GLY A 18 27.22 7.88 -8.38
C GLY A 18 27.32 6.49 -7.75
N LEU A 19 26.67 5.47 -8.32
CA LEU A 19 26.76 4.09 -7.85
C LEU A 19 28.18 3.51 -7.87
N LEU A 20 29.01 3.92 -8.85
CA LEU A 20 30.42 3.53 -8.91
C LEU A 20 31.26 4.19 -7.82
N LYS A 21 30.88 5.39 -7.37
CA LYS A 21 31.58 6.10 -6.29
C LYS A 21 31.15 5.67 -4.91
N HIS A 22 29.85 5.48 -4.73
CA HIS A 22 29.18 5.24 -3.44
C HIS A 22 28.38 3.93 -3.50
N PRO A 23 29.04 2.77 -3.68
CA PRO A 23 28.36 1.48 -3.86
C PRO A 23 27.52 1.05 -2.64
N GLU A 24 27.88 1.49 -1.43
CA GLU A 24 27.14 1.25 -0.20
C GLU A 24 25.72 1.82 -0.22
N VAL A 25 25.50 2.96 -0.88
CA VAL A 25 24.17 3.58 -1.03
C VAL A 25 23.21 2.63 -1.74
N PHE A 26 23.69 1.83 -2.70
CA PHE A 26 22.88 0.79 -3.33
C PHE A 26 22.47 -0.31 -2.35
N LEU A 27 23.39 -0.77 -1.50
CA LEU A 27 23.11 -1.85 -0.55
C LEU A 27 22.01 -1.49 0.44
N GLU A 28 21.94 -0.22 0.84
CA GLU A 28 20.90 0.31 1.73
C GLU A 28 19.55 0.55 1.03
N ASN A 29 19.55 0.69 -0.30
CA ASN A 29 18.40 1.15 -1.09
C ASN A 29 18.07 0.25 -2.29
N GLN A 30 18.38 -1.05 -2.23
CA GLN A 30 18.21 -2.01 -3.33
C GLN A 30 16.77 -2.06 -3.90
N GLN A 31 15.77 -1.76 -3.07
CA GLN A 31 14.37 -1.71 -3.45
C GLN A 31 14.04 -0.57 -4.43
N LEU A 32 14.83 0.51 -4.45
CA LEU A 32 14.56 1.71 -5.24
C LEU A 32 15.09 1.61 -6.67
N VAL A 33 16.22 0.93 -6.90
CA VAL A 33 16.83 0.83 -8.24
C VAL A 33 16.77 -0.60 -8.76
N LYS A 34 16.03 -0.78 -9.84
CA LYS A 34 15.91 -2.05 -10.57
C LYS A 34 16.38 -1.88 -12.01
N GLU A 35 16.65 -2.99 -12.68
CA GLU A 35 17.21 -3.01 -14.03
C GLU A 35 16.23 -2.46 -15.08
N ASP A 36 14.93 -2.51 -14.81
CA ASP A 36 13.87 -1.92 -15.62
C ASP A 36 13.76 -0.39 -15.46
N ALA A 37 14.46 0.19 -14.48
CA ALA A 37 14.58 1.63 -14.32
C ALA A 37 15.48 2.27 -15.40
N PHE A 38 16.35 1.50 -16.05
CA PHE A 38 17.21 1.97 -17.13
C PHE A 38 16.58 1.71 -18.49
N THR A 39 16.40 2.77 -19.27
CA THR A 39 15.81 2.72 -20.60
C THR A 39 16.85 2.59 -21.70
N HIS A 40 18.07 3.06 -21.47
CA HIS A 40 19.17 2.86 -22.41
C HIS A 40 19.75 1.44 -22.29
N PRO A 41 19.87 0.67 -23.39
CA PRO A 41 20.37 -0.70 -23.34
C PRO A 41 21.75 -0.83 -22.68
N THR A 42 22.68 0.07 -23.02
CA THR A 42 24.02 0.15 -22.41
C THR A 42 23.95 0.35 -20.90
N HIS A 43 23.17 1.33 -20.41
CA HIS A 43 23.06 1.60 -18.98
C HIS A 43 22.47 0.43 -18.22
N LYS A 44 21.48 -0.24 -18.82
CA LYS A 44 20.87 -1.45 -18.26
C LYS A 44 21.90 -2.56 -18.08
N ILE A 45 22.74 -2.82 -19.10
CA ILE A 45 23.81 -3.84 -19.00
C ILE A 45 24.83 -3.44 -17.93
N ILE A 46 25.28 -2.18 -17.92
CA ILE A 46 26.24 -1.69 -16.91
C ILE A 46 25.68 -1.89 -15.50
N PHE A 47 24.44 -1.49 -15.26
CA PHE A 47 23.78 -1.66 -13.97
C PHE A 47 23.62 -3.14 -13.59
N GLN A 48 23.26 -4.01 -14.54
CA GLN A 48 23.17 -5.46 -14.29
C GLN A 48 24.52 -6.04 -13.85
N VAL A 49 25.60 -5.67 -14.52
CA VAL A 49 26.97 -6.10 -14.15
C VAL A 49 27.36 -5.54 -12.78
N PHE A 50 27.10 -4.26 -12.52
CA PHE A 50 27.33 -3.63 -11.21
C PHE A 50 26.60 -4.36 -10.09
N LYS A 51 25.29 -4.57 -10.26
CA LYS A 51 24.42 -5.25 -9.29
C LYS A 51 24.90 -6.67 -9.01
N ASN A 52 25.27 -7.42 -10.05
CA ASN A 52 25.78 -8.78 -9.88
C ASN A 52 27.10 -8.80 -9.11
N ASN A 53 28.02 -7.87 -9.39
CA ASN A 53 29.30 -7.81 -8.68
C ASN A 53 29.09 -7.47 -7.20
N ILE A 54 28.33 -6.41 -6.89
CA ILE A 54 28.17 -5.95 -5.51
C ILE A 54 27.47 -6.97 -4.63
N LEU A 55 26.46 -7.68 -5.17
CA LEU A 55 25.75 -8.74 -4.44
C LEU A 55 26.60 -9.99 -4.21
N ASN A 56 27.57 -10.27 -5.09
CA ASN A 56 28.53 -11.36 -4.94
C ASN A 56 29.79 -10.96 -4.17
N ALA A 57 29.82 -9.75 -3.58
CA ALA A 57 30.99 -9.18 -2.91
C ALA A 57 32.25 -9.14 -3.81
N GLU A 58 32.06 -8.95 -5.11
CA GLU A 58 33.13 -8.74 -6.07
C GLU A 58 33.44 -7.24 -6.25
N PRO A 59 34.67 -6.88 -6.66
CA PRO A 59 35.02 -5.48 -6.93
C PRO A 59 34.11 -4.82 -7.99
N VAL A 60 33.71 -3.59 -7.71
CA VAL A 60 32.88 -2.73 -8.58
C VAL A 60 33.68 -1.59 -9.23
N ASP A 61 35.00 -1.71 -9.30
CA ASP A 61 35.85 -0.72 -9.93
C ASP A 61 35.69 -0.70 -11.47
N VAL A 62 36.09 0.42 -12.09
CA VAL A 62 35.96 0.68 -13.52
C VAL A 62 36.61 -0.41 -14.39
N VAL A 63 37.77 -0.93 -13.98
CA VAL A 63 38.51 -1.96 -14.75
C VAL A 63 37.75 -3.28 -14.69
N THR A 64 37.27 -3.67 -13.52
CA THR A 64 36.52 -4.93 -13.34
C THR A 64 35.20 -4.89 -14.11
N LEU A 65 34.45 -3.80 -13.99
CA LEU A 65 33.15 -3.66 -14.64
C LEU A 65 33.27 -3.56 -16.16
N SER A 66 34.21 -2.77 -16.70
CA SER A 66 34.42 -2.67 -18.15
C SER A 66 34.77 -4.02 -18.78
N ARG A 67 35.65 -4.81 -18.13
CA ARG A 67 35.99 -6.17 -18.57
C ARG A 67 34.78 -7.10 -18.58
N LYS A 68 33.90 -7.02 -17.57
CA LYS A 68 32.69 -7.84 -17.50
C LYS A 68 31.62 -7.38 -18.49
N CYS A 69 31.43 -6.07 -18.68
CA CYS A 69 30.56 -5.51 -19.71
C CYS A 69 30.96 -6.00 -21.11
N LYS A 70 32.27 -6.05 -21.40
CA LYS A 70 32.78 -6.60 -22.66
C LYS A 70 32.44 -8.09 -22.85
N LYS A 71 32.42 -8.88 -21.77
CA LYS A 71 31.98 -10.30 -21.84
C LYS A 71 30.49 -10.44 -22.15
N GLU A 72 29.68 -9.48 -21.70
CA GLU A 72 28.25 -9.39 -22.01
C GLU A 72 27.96 -8.79 -23.41
N GLY A 73 29.01 -8.58 -24.23
CA GLY A 73 28.88 -8.07 -25.60
C GLY A 73 28.78 -6.55 -25.70
N LEU A 74 29.03 -5.81 -24.61
CA LEU A 74 29.04 -4.35 -24.60
C LEU A 74 30.48 -3.84 -24.75
N GLU A 75 30.87 -3.45 -25.96
CA GLU A 75 32.23 -2.96 -26.27
C GLU A 75 32.33 -1.43 -26.22
N ASP A 76 31.32 -0.73 -26.74
CA ASP A 76 31.22 0.73 -26.73
C ASP A 76 29.78 1.21 -26.46
N LYS A 77 29.67 2.49 -26.12
CA LYS A 77 28.43 3.26 -26.07
C LYS A 77 28.55 4.38 -27.09
N ASP A 78 27.78 4.30 -28.17
CA ASP A 78 27.74 5.32 -29.23
C ASP A 78 29.14 5.64 -29.80
N GLY A 79 30.01 4.63 -29.91
CA GLY A 79 31.39 4.77 -30.39
C GLY A 79 32.42 5.17 -29.33
N VAL A 80 32.02 5.36 -28.07
CA VAL A 80 32.93 5.58 -26.94
C VAL A 80 33.17 4.26 -26.21
N PRO A 81 34.42 3.78 -26.07
CA PRO A 81 34.72 2.55 -25.34
C PRO A 81 34.10 2.56 -23.94
N VAL A 82 33.48 1.44 -23.52
CA VAL A 82 32.82 1.36 -22.20
C VAL A 82 33.77 1.72 -21.06
N PHE A 83 35.05 1.38 -21.20
CA PHE A 83 36.08 1.77 -20.24
C PHE A 83 36.17 3.30 -20.08
N GLU A 84 36.33 4.03 -21.18
CA GLU A 84 36.42 5.51 -21.18
C GLU A 84 35.11 6.13 -20.68
N TYR A 85 33.98 5.55 -21.06
CA TYR A 85 32.68 5.99 -20.57
C TYR A 85 32.54 5.85 -19.04
N LEU A 86 33.03 4.75 -18.46
CA LEU A 86 33.00 4.53 -17.01
C LEU A 86 34.10 5.31 -16.29
N GLU A 87 35.26 5.53 -16.91
CA GLU A 87 36.35 6.34 -16.37
C GLU A 87 35.90 7.78 -16.12
N ASN A 88 35.01 8.31 -16.98
CA ASN A 88 34.40 9.63 -16.77
C ASN A 88 33.62 9.75 -15.45
N SER A 89 33.16 8.64 -14.86
CA SER A 89 32.53 8.66 -13.54
C SER A 89 33.47 9.19 -12.46
N LEU A 90 34.79 8.99 -12.57
CA LEU A 90 35.78 9.44 -11.59
C LEU A 90 35.77 10.97 -11.43
N TYR A 91 35.44 11.70 -12.50
CA TYR A 91 35.39 13.16 -12.50
C TYR A 91 34.04 13.74 -12.06
N ALA A 92 32.99 12.93 -11.92
CA ALA A 92 31.65 13.39 -11.55
C ALA A 92 31.57 13.78 -10.06
N ALA A 93 31.13 14.99 -9.73
CA ALA A 93 30.99 15.43 -8.34
C ALA A 93 29.60 15.08 -7.77
N ILE A 94 29.41 13.82 -7.38
CA ILE A 94 28.15 13.31 -6.80
C ILE A 94 28.41 12.92 -5.34
N SER A 95 27.65 13.48 -4.40
CA SER A 95 27.67 13.09 -2.98
C SER A 95 26.78 11.87 -2.73
N GLU A 96 26.91 11.24 -1.55
CA GLU A 96 26.02 10.15 -1.12
C GLU A 96 24.55 10.59 -1.09
N ASP A 97 24.26 11.75 -0.47
CA ASP A 97 22.91 12.33 -0.43
C ASP A 97 22.38 12.65 -1.83
N GLY A 98 23.23 13.22 -2.70
CA GLY A 98 22.86 13.55 -4.08
C GLY A 98 22.56 12.29 -4.90
N LEU A 99 23.31 11.21 -4.70
CA LEU A 99 23.02 9.93 -5.32
C LEU A 99 21.65 9.38 -4.88
N LEU A 100 21.31 9.49 -3.60
CA LEU A 100 20.01 9.04 -3.10
C LEU A 100 18.86 9.80 -3.77
N GLU A 101 19.01 11.11 -4.00
CA GLU A 101 18.03 11.91 -4.76
C GLU A 101 17.93 11.43 -6.22
N LEU A 102 19.06 11.25 -6.92
CA LEU A 102 19.07 10.74 -8.29
C LEU A 102 18.42 9.35 -8.41
N ILE A 103 18.64 8.48 -7.43
CA ILE A 103 18.01 7.16 -7.34
C ILE A 103 16.50 7.28 -7.21
N ARG A 104 16.01 8.21 -6.39
CA ARG A 104 14.57 8.47 -6.22
C ARG A 104 13.93 9.00 -7.49
N ASP A 105 14.59 9.93 -8.18
CA ASP A 105 14.12 10.46 -9.45
C ASP A 105 14.06 9.38 -10.54
N LEU A 106 15.08 8.52 -10.62
CA LEU A 106 15.11 7.43 -11.58
C LEU A 106 14.04 6.38 -11.26
N HIS A 107 13.85 6.08 -9.97
CA HIS A 107 12.79 5.21 -9.50
C HIS A 107 11.41 5.75 -9.89
N TRP A 108 11.19 7.06 -9.70
CA TRP A 108 9.95 7.72 -10.07
C TRP A 108 9.66 7.63 -11.57
N LEU A 109 10.65 7.88 -12.43
CA LEU A 109 10.48 7.71 -13.88
C LEU A 109 10.17 6.25 -14.25
N SER A 110 10.84 5.28 -13.60
CA SER A 110 10.55 3.86 -13.78
C SER A 110 9.10 3.51 -13.42
N TYR A 111 8.63 4.03 -12.29
CA TYR A 111 7.25 3.88 -11.86
C TYR A 111 6.26 4.50 -12.84
N LEU A 112 6.51 5.72 -13.30
CA LEU A 112 5.64 6.38 -14.28
C LEU A 112 5.55 5.58 -15.59
N ARG A 113 6.66 5.00 -16.07
CA ARG A 113 6.66 4.13 -17.25
C ARG A 113 5.86 2.85 -17.01
N PHE A 114 6.02 2.24 -15.84
CA PHE A 114 5.24 1.05 -15.46
C PHE A 114 3.74 1.35 -15.48
N GLN A 115 3.32 2.45 -14.85
CA GLN A 115 1.91 2.86 -14.82
C GLN A 115 1.39 3.21 -16.21
N TRP A 116 2.18 3.93 -17.02
CA TRP A 116 1.84 4.21 -18.40
C TRP A 116 1.57 2.93 -19.20
N ARG A 117 2.45 1.92 -19.08
CA ARG A 117 2.29 0.63 -19.75
C ARG A 117 1.01 -0.08 -19.31
N LYS A 118 0.73 -0.12 -18.00
CA LYS A 118 -0.49 -0.74 -17.47
C LYS A 118 -1.75 -0.02 -17.94
N CYS A 119 -1.78 1.31 -17.93
CA CYS A 119 -2.87 2.11 -18.49
C CYS A 119 -3.09 1.81 -19.98
N TYR A 120 -2.01 1.68 -20.76
CA TYR A 120 -2.08 1.34 -22.16
C TYR A 120 -2.62 -0.08 -22.39
N GLU A 121 -2.17 -1.05 -21.60
CA GLU A 121 -2.69 -2.43 -21.62
C GLU A 121 -4.19 -2.48 -21.30
N ALA A 122 -4.63 -1.78 -20.25
CA ALA A 122 -6.04 -1.68 -19.86
C ALA A 122 -6.89 -1.03 -20.97
N ALA A 123 -6.39 0.06 -21.58
CA ALA A 123 -7.04 0.70 -22.71
C ALA A 123 -7.16 -0.24 -23.92
N ALA A 124 -6.11 -1.01 -24.22
CA ALA A 124 -6.12 -1.98 -25.31
C ALA A 124 -7.11 -3.13 -25.07
N VAL A 125 -7.27 -3.59 -23.82
CA VAL A 125 -8.29 -4.59 -23.45
C VAL A 125 -9.69 -4.00 -23.59
N ALA A 126 -9.91 -2.77 -23.11
CA ALA A 126 -11.18 -2.07 -23.26
C ALA A 126 -11.58 -1.90 -24.73
N MET A 127 -10.65 -1.50 -25.60
CA MET A 127 -10.90 -1.34 -27.05
C MET A 127 -11.25 -2.66 -27.77
N LYS A 128 -10.75 -3.80 -27.29
CA LYS A 128 -11.05 -5.13 -27.85
C LYS A 128 -12.37 -5.71 -27.34
N SER A 129 -12.89 -5.19 -26.25
CA SER A 129 -14.10 -5.69 -25.61
C SER A 129 -15.36 -5.25 -26.37
N LYS A 130 -15.91 -6.13 -27.21
CA LYS A 130 -17.17 -5.86 -27.94
C LYS A 130 -18.44 -6.22 -27.15
N ASN A 131 -18.31 -6.98 -26.05
CA ASN A 131 -19.44 -7.49 -25.26
C ASN A 131 -19.25 -7.21 -23.76
N THR A 132 -20.36 -7.06 -23.04
CA THR A 132 -20.44 -6.82 -21.59
C THR A 132 -19.88 -7.95 -20.71
N SER A 133 -19.57 -9.11 -21.28
CA SER A 133 -19.01 -10.27 -20.56
C SER A 133 -17.60 -10.06 -20.01
N ASN A 134 -16.88 -9.02 -20.48
CA ASN A 134 -15.53 -8.66 -20.02
C ASN A 134 -15.50 -7.46 -19.07
N LYS A 135 -16.63 -7.08 -18.45
CA LYS A 135 -16.66 -5.92 -17.54
C LYS A 135 -15.76 -6.13 -16.31
N SER A 136 -15.75 -7.34 -15.75
CA SER A 136 -14.92 -7.67 -14.57
C SER A 136 -13.43 -7.64 -14.88
N SER A 137 -13.00 -8.05 -16.08
CA SER A 137 -11.58 -8.07 -16.46
C SER A 137 -11.00 -6.67 -16.71
N VAL A 138 -11.82 -5.76 -17.25
CA VAL A 138 -11.44 -4.35 -17.37
C VAL A 138 -11.34 -3.69 -15.99
N ILE A 139 -12.32 -3.93 -15.12
CA ILE A 139 -12.32 -3.39 -13.75
C ILE A 139 -11.11 -3.92 -12.96
N SER A 140 -10.82 -5.23 -13.01
CA SER A 140 -9.68 -5.80 -12.28
C SER A 140 -8.33 -5.22 -12.72
N GLN A 141 -8.16 -4.92 -14.02
CA GLN A 141 -6.93 -4.29 -14.51
C GLN A 141 -6.80 -2.83 -14.05
N ILE A 142 -7.91 -2.10 -13.98
CA ILE A 142 -7.92 -0.74 -13.43
C ILE A 142 -7.62 -0.79 -11.93
N ASP A 143 -8.23 -1.73 -11.21
CA ASP A 143 -7.97 -1.91 -9.78
C ASP A 143 -6.50 -2.25 -9.50
N GLU A 144 -5.86 -3.09 -10.33
CA GLU A 144 -4.42 -3.42 -10.25
C GLU A 144 -3.53 -2.19 -10.41
N ILE A 145 -3.89 -1.26 -11.31
CA ILE A 145 -3.18 0.02 -11.50
C ILE A 145 -3.24 0.87 -10.23
N THR A 146 -4.43 1.01 -9.63
CA THR A 146 -4.66 1.81 -8.41
C THR A 146 -4.17 1.15 -7.13
N SER A 147 -4.15 -0.17 -7.02
CA SER A 147 -3.68 -0.84 -5.81
C SER A 147 -2.15 -0.71 -5.63
N MET A 148 -1.42 -0.52 -6.73
CA MET A 148 0.02 -0.25 -6.71
C MET A 148 0.37 1.20 -6.38
N SER A 149 -0.53 2.16 -6.58
CA SER A 149 -0.27 3.58 -6.23
C SER A 149 -0.29 3.82 -4.71
N TYR A 150 -1.01 3.01 -3.93
CA TYR A 150 -0.99 3.11 -2.46
C TYR A 150 0.37 2.77 -1.84
N LEU A 151 1.27 2.12 -2.58
CA LEU A 151 2.64 1.86 -2.12
C LEU A 151 3.55 3.09 -2.24
N LEU A 152 3.08 4.21 -2.82
CA LEU A 152 3.91 5.37 -3.12
C LEU A 152 3.45 6.67 -2.46
N GLU A 153 2.23 6.71 -1.91
CA GLU A 153 1.80 7.89 -1.14
C GLU A 153 2.50 7.99 0.22
N ASP A 154 3.13 6.93 0.71
CA ASP A 154 3.99 7.01 1.88
C ASP A 154 5.41 7.44 1.47
N ASN A 155 5.62 8.75 1.44
CA ASN A 155 6.92 9.43 1.54
C ASN A 155 7.70 9.08 2.84
N GLU A 156 7.41 7.96 3.51
CA GLU A 156 7.96 7.55 4.80
C GLU A 156 8.40 6.08 4.82
N PHE A 157 8.88 5.52 3.71
CA PHE A 157 9.68 4.27 3.77
C PHE A 157 11.09 4.49 4.34
N THR A 158 11.32 5.56 5.10
CA THR A 158 12.47 5.67 5.98
C THR A 158 12.19 4.82 7.23
N PRO A 159 13.05 3.83 7.55
CA PRO A 159 12.90 3.08 8.79
C PRO A 159 12.87 4.03 9.98
N LYS A 160 11.74 4.08 10.69
CA LYS A 160 11.60 4.88 11.92
C LYS A 160 12.16 4.09 13.11
N ARG A 161 12.96 4.76 13.94
CA ARG A 161 13.42 4.19 15.21
C ARG A 161 12.24 4.13 16.18
N ILE A 162 11.82 2.92 16.55
CA ILE A 162 10.63 2.69 17.38
C ILE A 162 10.71 3.26 18.81
N TYR A 163 11.91 3.59 19.27
CA TYR A 163 12.17 4.16 20.60
C TYR A 163 12.20 5.69 20.61
N ASP A 164 12.28 6.33 19.45
CA ASP A 164 12.32 7.79 19.38
C ASP A 164 10.97 8.34 19.88
N GLY A 165 11.01 9.26 20.85
CA GLY A 165 9.83 9.88 21.44
C GLY A 165 8.98 8.98 22.36
N ILE A 166 9.47 7.79 22.74
CA ILE A 166 8.66 6.84 23.55
C ILE A 166 8.34 7.38 24.94
N LYS A 167 9.29 8.05 25.59
CA LYS A 167 9.14 8.55 26.95
C LYS A 167 8.11 9.68 26.97
N GLU A 168 8.25 10.64 26.07
CA GLU A 168 7.36 11.77 25.90
C GLU A 168 5.92 11.30 25.67
N ARG A 169 5.73 10.32 24.77
CA ARG A 169 4.41 9.72 24.49
C ARG A 169 3.81 8.98 25.70
N ILE A 170 4.62 8.32 26.53
CA ILE A 170 4.14 7.65 27.74
C ILE A 170 3.75 8.66 28.81
N GLU A 171 4.57 9.68 29.04
CA GLU A 171 4.29 10.77 29.99
C GLU A 171 3.05 11.56 29.59
N GLU A 172 2.88 11.86 28.30
CA GLU A 172 1.67 12.52 27.77
C GLU A 172 0.40 11.72 28.10
N ARG A 173 0.43 10.40 27.92
CA ARG A 173 -0.68 9.50 28.29
C ARG A 173 -0.88 9.42 29.81
N GLY A 174 0.20 9.48 30.59
CA GLY A 174 0.13 9.54 32.05
C GLY A 174 -0.53 10.82 32.56
N ASN A 175 -0.27 11.95 31.89
CA ASN A 175 -0.86 13.25 32.21
C ASN A 175 -2.31 13.39 31.72
N ASN A 176 -2.71 12.63 30.70
CA ASN A 176 -4.05 12.65 30.11
C ASN A 176 -4.66 11.23 30.11
N PRO A 177 -5.02 10.68 31.29
CA PRO A 177 -5.59 9.33 31.36
C PRO A 177 -7.00 9.31 30.77
N GLU A 178 -7.25 8.36 29.87
CA GLU A 178 -8.55 8.08 29.27
C GLU A 178 -9.04 6.68 29.66
N GLU A 179 -10.32 6.54 30.02
CA GLU A 179 -10.91 5.23 30.31
C GLU A 179 -11.18 4.41 29.03
N ILE A 180 -11.50 5.08 27.93
CA ILE A 180 -11.81 4.48 26.63
C ILE A 180 -10.80 5.00 25.62
N ILE A 181 -10.09 4.08 24.98
CA ILE A 181 -9.12 4.34 23.91
C ILE A 181 -9.76 3.92 22.59
N GLY A 182 -10.11 4.90 21.77
CA GLY A 182 -10.82 4.71 20.50
C GLY A 182 -12.33 4.67 20.72
N TYR A 183 -13.02 3.70 20.11
CA TYR A 183 -14.49 3.65 20.14
C TYR A 183 -15.04 2.75 21.25
N LYS A 184 -15.99 3.27 22.02
CA LYS A 184 -16.68 2.50 23.06
C LYS A 184 -17.51 1.37 22.44
N SER A 185 -17.47 0.19 23.04
CA SER A 185 -18.36 -0.93 22.68
C SER A 185 -19.66 -0.87 23.51
N PRO A 186 -20.74 -1.55 23.09
CA PRO A 186 -21.94 -1.67 23.91
C PRO A 186 -21.73 -2.55 25.16
N PHE A 187 -20.56 -3.19 25.32
CA PHE A 187 -20.27 -4.15 26.39
C PHE A 187 -19.36 -3.54 27.45
N GLU A 188 -19.94 -3.17 28.59
CA GLU A 188 -19.21 -2.50 29.68
C GLU A 188 -18.02 -3.31 30.21
N ILE A 189 -18.16 -4.64 30.28
CA ILE A 189 -17.06 -5.52 30.71
C ILE A 189 -15.90 -5.49 29.69
N TYR A 190 -16.20 -5.39 28.39
CA TYR A 190 -15.17 -5.29 27.35
C TYR A 190 -14.45 -3.94 27.45
N ASN A 191 -15.22 -2.85 27.57
CA ASN A 191 -14.68 -1.50 27.70
C ASN A 191 -13.72 -1.39 28.89
N ARG A 192 -14.13 -1.86 30.07
CA ARG A 192 -13.30 -1.85 31.27
C ARG A 192 -12.02 -2.68 31.13
N ARG A 193 -12.05 -3.80 30.41
CA ARG A 193 -10.88 -4.69 30.27
C ARG A 193 -9.92 -4.30 29.15
N TYR A 194 -10.45 -3.74 28.07
CA TYR A 194 -9.67 -3.55 26.84
C TYR A 194 -9.60 -2.09 26.38
N GLY A 195 -10.41 -1.20 26.96
CA GLY A 195 -10.48 0.22 26.61
C GLY A 195 -11.30 0.52 25.36
N GLY A 196 -12.10 -0.42 24.85
CA GLY A 196 -12.83 -0.23 23.58
C GLY A 196 -12.04 -0.65 22.34
N PHE A 197 -12.41 -0.12 21.18
CA PHE A 197 -11.84 -0.46 19.87
C PHE A 197 -10.85 0.61 19.38
N ARG A 198 -9.56 0.27 19.32
CA ARG A 198 -8.48 1.20 18.96
C ARG A 198 -8.41 1.48 17.46
N THR A 199 -8.18 2.75 17.11
CA THR A 199 -7.87 3.16 15.73
C THR A 199 -6.55 2.57 15.26
N GLY A 200 -6.44 2.30 13.95
CA GLY A 200 -5.22 1.72 13.36
C GLY A 200 -4.98 0.24 13.70
N THR A 201 -5.97 -0.45 14.28
CA THR A 201 -5.88 -1.88 14.61
C THR A 201 -6.96 -2.70 13.91
N ALA A 202 -6.65 -3.96 13.59
CA ALA A 202 -7.62 -4.92 13.11
C ALA A 202 -8.11 -5.80 14.27
N THR A 203 -9.41 -5.76 14.57
CA THR A 203 -10.02 -6.64 15.59
C THR A 203 -10.75 -7.79 14.91
N VAL A 204 -10.39 -9.03 15.24
CA VAL A 204 -10.92 -10.24 14.59
C VAL A 204 -11.80 -11.04 15.56
N PHE A 205 -13.05 -11.30 15.16
CA PHE A 205 -13.98 -12.16 15.90
C PHE A 205 -14.03 -13.55 15.26
N VAL A 206 -13.57 -14.57 15.97
CA VAL A 206 -13.55 -15.96 15.50
C VAL A 206 -14.49 -16.81 16.33
N GLY A 207 -15.27 -17.65 15.65
CA GLY A 207 -16.11 -18.63 16.32
C GLY A 207 -16.84 -19.54 15.34
N ARG A 208 -17.44 -20.61 15.87
CA ARG A 208 -18.21 -21.59 15.08
C ARG A 208 -19.48 -20.97 14.50
N GLY A 209 -20.01 -21.58 13.44
CA GLY A 209 -21.32 -21.20 12.88
C GLY A 209 -22.44 -21.28 13.93
N GLY A 210 -23.38 -20.34 13.87
CA GLY A 210 -24.57 -20.33 14.75
C GLY A 210 -24.37 -19.77 16.16
N ILE A 211 -23.14 -19.41 16.58
CA ILE A 211 -22.90 -18.91 17.95
C ILE A 211 -23.23 -17.43 18.16
N GLY A 212 -23.67 -16.72 17.11
CA GLY A 212 -24.02 -15.30 17.20
C GLY A 212 -22.90 -14.31 16.86
N LYS A 213 -21.86 -14.73 16.11
CA LYS A 213 -20.77 -13.85 15.64
C LYS A 213 -21.30 -12.56 15.00
N SER A 214 -22.16 -12.69 13.98
CA SER A 214 -22.70 -11.55 13.24
C SER A 214 -23.59 -10.68 14.13
N SER A 215 -24.36 -11.27 15.05
CA SER A 215 -25.20 -10.52 15.99
C SER A 215 -24.38 -9.60 16.90
N ILE A 216 -23.26 -10.09 17.43
CA ILE A 216 -22.35 -9.29 18.26
C ILE A 216 -21.73 -8.16 17.43
N ILE A 217 -21.25 -8.47 16.22
CA ILE A 217 -20.66 -7.47 15.32
C ILE A 217 -21.68 -6.38 14.98
N HIS A 218 -22.91 -6.74 14.61
CA HIS A 218 -23.96 -5.76 14.28
C HIS A 218 -24.31 -4.86 15.47
N GLN A 219 -24.34 -5.39 16.70
CA GLN A 219 -24.54 -4.57 17.89
C GLN A 219 -23.41 -3.57 18.12
N ILE A 220 -22.16 -3.99 17.92
CA ILE A 220 -20.99 -3.10 18.02
C ILE A 220 -21.09 -2.00 16.96
N CYS A 221 -21.29 -2.38 15.69
CA CYS A 221 -21.42 -1.43 14.58
C CYS A 221 -22.54 -0.42 14.81
N HIS A 222 -23.71 -0.89 15.23
CA HIS A 222 -24.84 -0.01 15.55
C HIS A 222 -24.51 0.93 16.71
N HIS A 223 -23.93 0.44 17.80
CA HIS A 223 -23.58 1.26 18.95
C HIS A 223 -22.58 2.36 18.58
N ILE A 224 -21.53 2.03 17.83
CA ILE A 224 -20.55 3.02 17.36
C ILE A 224 -21.23 4.06 16.47
N CYS A 225 -22.09 3.63 15.54
CA CYS A 225 -22.82 4.55 14.66
C CYS A 225 -23.74 5.50 15.45
N GLU A 226 -24.53 4.96 16.37
CA GLU A 226 -25.56 5.74 17.06
C GLU A 226 -25.00 6.56 18.23
N ASN A 227 -24.10 6.00 19.04
CA ASN A 227 -23.61 6.61 20.27
C ASN A 227 -22.35 7.44 20.05
N GLU A 228 -21.41 6.96 19.24
CA GLU A 228 -20.15 7.67 18.94
C GLU A 228 -20.28 8.60 17.72
N LYS A 229 -21.41 8.55 17.00
CA LYS A 229 -21.71 9.37 15.80
C LYS A 229 -20.67 9.22 14.68
N VAL A 230 -20.14 8.02 14.53
CA VAL A 230 -19.15 7.67 13.50
C VAL A 230 -19.82 6.85 12.40
N PRO A 231 -19.71 7.23 11.12
CA PRO A 231 -20.24 6.41 10.03
C PRO A 231 -19.60 5.01 10.01
N VAL A 232 -20.43 3.96 9.96
CA VAL A 232 -19.96 2.56 9.95
C VAL A 232 -20.37 1.87 8.64
N LEU A 233 -19.39 1.28 7.95
CA LEU A 233 -19.61 0.41 6.79
C LEU A 233 -19.65 -1.05 7.25
N ILE A 234 -20.72 -1.78 6.88
CA ILE A 234 -20.84 -3.22 7.09
C ILE A 234 -20.76 -3.91 5.74
N LEU A 235 -19.80 -4.82 5.59
CA LEU A 235 -19.66 -5.70 4.43
C LEU A 235 -19.99 -7.13 4.88
N ASP A 236 -21.17 -7.61 4.52
CA ASP A 236 -21.65 -8.95 4.86
C ASP A 236 -21.71 -9.81 3.59
N THR A 237 -21.06 -10.98 3.63
CA THR A 237 -21.03 -11.94 2.53
C THR A 237 -21.94 -13.16 2.78
N GLU A 238 -22.52 -13.27 3.97
CA GLU A 238 -23.34 -14.40 4.41
C GLU A 238 -24.84 -14.05 4.35
N MET A 239 -25.19 -12.80 4.69
CA MET A 239 -26.58 -12.37 4.81
C MET A 239 -26.97 -11.30 3.78
N GLN A 240 -28.21 -11.38 3.30
CA GLN A 240 -28.82 -10.29 2.52
C GLN A 240 -29.06 -9.05 3.39
N TYR A 241 -29.06 -7.88 2.76
CA TYR A 241 -29.23 -6.58 3.40
C TYR A 241 -30.50 -6.52 4.27
N GLU A 242 -31.62 -7.03 3.79
CA GLU A 242 -32.90 -7.01 4.49
C GLU A 242 -32.85 -7.79 5.81
N LEU A 243 -32.18 -8.95 5.81
CA LEU A 243 -32.04 -9.77 7.02
C LEU A 243 -31.16 -9.11 8.08
N VAL A 244 -30.15 -8.34 7.66
CA VAL A 244 -29.32 -7.54 8.57
C VAL A 244 -30.14 -6.39 9.13
N SER A 245 -30.87 -5.67 8.27
CA SER A 245 -31.73 -4.54 8.65
C SER A 245 -32.81 -4.97 9.66
N ASP A 246 -33.53 -6.05 9.38
CA ASP A 246 -34.60 -6.56 10.26
C ASP A 246 -34.06 -6.98 11.63
N ARG A 247 -32.85 -7.56 11.69
CA ARG A 247 -32.20 -7.91 12.97
C ARG A 247 -31.79 -6.69 13.77
N ILE A 248 -31.24 -5.66 13.12
CA ILE A 248 -30.92 -4.40 13.78
C ILE A 248 -32.21 -3.77 14.33
N TYR A 249 -33.26 -3.69 13.50
CA TYR A 249 -34.54 -3.14 13.91
C TYR A 249 -35.19 -3.93 15.06
N SER A 250 -35.15 -5.27 15.00
CA SER A 250 -35.60 -6.15 16.08
C SER A 250 -34.85 -5.88 17.38
N SER A 251 -33.52 -5.72 17.30
CA SER A 251 -32.67 -5.44 18.45
C SER A 251 -32.99 -4.09 19.10
N GLN A 252 -33.33 -3.07 18.32
CA GLN A 252 -33.64 -1.73 18.82
C GLN A 252 -35.09 -1.62 19.33
N SER A 253 -36.03 -2.14 18.56
CA SER A 253 -37.46 -2.05 18.87
C SER A 253 -37.93 -3.04 19.93
N GLY A 254 -37.13 -4.05 20.28
CA GLY A 254 -37.55 -5.15 21.16
C GLY A 254 -38.64 -6.05 20.55
N ILE A 255 -39.04 -5.81 19.31
CA ILE A 255 -40.03 -6.63 18.60
C ILE A 255 -39.33 -7.92 18.14
N PRO A 256 -39.92 -9.11 18.40
CA PRO A 256 -39.35 -10.37 17.93
C PRO A 256 -39.16 -10.37 16.41
N ILE A 257 -37.99 -10.85 15.94
CA ILE A 257 -37.63 -10.87 14.52
C ILE A 257 -38.70 -11.53 13.64
N HIS A 258 -39.22 -12.68 14.06
CA HIS A 258 -40.29 -13.37 13.31
C HIS A 258 -41.58 -12.53 13.19
N ALA A 259 -41.88 -11.65 14.14
CA ALA A 259 -43.04 -10.76 14.05
C ALA A 259 -42.83 -9.60 13.05
N ILE A 260 -41.58 -9.15 12.90
CA ILE A 260 -41.19 -8.19 11.86
C ILE A 260 -41.31 -8.87 10.50
N GLU A 261 -40.63 -10.01 10.30
CA GLU A 261 -40.60 -10.76 9.05
C GLU A 261 -42.00 -11.21 8.60
N SER A 262 -42.86 -11.67 9.54
CA SER A 262 -44.23 -12.10 9.22
C SER A 262 -45.25 -10.96 9.15
N GLY A 263 -44.86 -9.72 9.43
CA GLY A 263 -45.76 -8.56 9.52
C GLY A 263 -46.76 -8.60 10.70
N LYS A 264 -46.66 -9.60 11.58
CA LYS A 264 -47.56 -9.78 12.74
C LYS A 264 -47.27 -8.82 13.89
N TRP A 265 -46.20 -8.04 13.83
CA TRP A 265 -45.82 -7.07 14.87
C TRP A 265 -46.95 -6.11 15.25
N ARG A 266 -47.81 -5.71 14.29
CA ARG A 266 -48.98 -4.84 14.54
C ARG A 266 -50.01 -5.43 15.52
N LYS A 267 -50.01 -6.75 15.71
CA LYS A 267 -50.94 -7.45 16.60
C LYS A 267 -50.36 -7.63 18.01
N ILE A 268 -49.10 -7.27 18.24
CA ILE A 268 -48.46 -7.34 19.55
C ILE A 268 -48.93 -6.13 20.37
N LYS A 269 -49.84 -6.35 21.32
CA LYS A 269 -50.45 -5.30 22.17
C LYS A 269 -49.47 -4.66 23.15
N THR A 270 -48.35 -5.33 23.45
CA THR A 270 -47.30 -4.83 24.33
C THR A 270 -46.31 -4.00 23.51
N LEU A 271 -46.41 -2.67 23.64
CA LEU A 271 -45.40 -1.73 23.16
C LEU A 271 -44.09 -1.98 23.92
N PHE A 272 -43.17 -2.75 23.35
CA PHE A 272 -41.82 -2.90 23.87
C PHE A 272 -40.95 -1.72 23.42
N LEU A 273 -41.35 -0.49 23.71
CA LEU A 273 -40.50 0.68 23.45
C LEU A 273 -39.35 0.69 24.49
N LYS A 274 -38.21 0.10 24.11
CA LYS A 274 -36.94 0.32 24.80
C LYS A 274 -36.22 1.61 24.37
N SER A 275 -36.81 2.38 23.47
CA SER A 275 -36.36 3.71 23.08
C SER A 275 -37.37 4.76 23.53
N GLY A 276 -37.27 5.18 24.79
CA GLY A 276 -37.80 6.47 25.21
C GLY A 276 -37.00 7.57 24.50
N LYS A 277 -37.46 7.96 23.31
CA LYS A 277 -37.19 9.22 22.59
C LYS A 277 -38.05 9.19 21.32
N ALA A 278 -39.23 9.79 21.43
CA ALA A 278 -39.94 10.33 20.28
C ALA A 278 -39.24 11.62 19.83
#